data_AF-A0AAW2NX04-F1
#
_entry.id   AF-A0AAW2NX04-F1
#
_cell.length_a   1.000
_cell.length_b   1.000
_cell.length_c   1.000
_cell.angle_alpha   90.00
_cell.angle_beta   90.00
_cell.angle_gamma   90.00
#
_symmetry.space_group_name_H-M   'P 1'
#
loop_
_entity.id
_entity.type
_entity.pdbx_description
1 polymer ?
#
loop_
_entity_poly.entity_id
_entity_poly.type
_entity_poly.pdbx_seq_one_letter_code
_entity_poly.pdbx_strand_id
1 'polypeptide(L)'
;MPVLGVDKERVLRGRTGVEVYFDYMRSFRVEFHEFFEDGVISMIVVGLGPRGELRYPCNPVKHGWRYPGIGEFQCYDRYMLKSLQKAAEIRGHSFWARGPENAGSYNSRPHETGFFCDGGDYDGYYGRFFLKWYSQGLVDHGDRVLSLAKLAFEGTCIAAKLSGIHWWYKTASHAAELTAGYYNSCNRDGYAAIMAMLKRHGAAICFTCSQMSMVDHHMDFSESLADPEGLTWQVLNAAWDASIPVASENSFPCHDREGYSYLLEKAKPVGDPDGRHFSAFTYLRLNPLLMERQNLVEFEQFVKRMHGEAVLEYQT
;
A
#
# COMPACT_ATOMS: atom_id res chain seq x y z
N MET A 1 -17.75 -1.70 -3.08
CA MET A 1 -16.36 -1.35 -3.45
C MET A 1 -16.12 -1.85 -4.86
N PRO A 2 -15.38 -1.12 -5.70
CA PRO A 2 -15.11 -1.63 -7.02
C PRO A 2 -14.21 -2.85 -6.89
N VAL A 3 -14.73 -3.96 -7.38
CA VAL A 3 -14.03 -5.24 -7.43
C VAL A 3 -13.21 -5.19 -8.70
N LEU A 4 -11.88 -5.33 -8.64
CA LEU A 4 -11.03 -5.29 -9.83
C LEU A 4 -11.47 -6.27 -10.94
N GLY A 5 -12.23 -7.31 -10.58
CA GLY A 5 -12.91 -8.21 -11.50
C GLY A 5 -13.88 -7.52 -12.48
N VAL A 6 -14.39 -6.32 -12.20
CA VAL A 6 -15.29 -5.57 -13.10
C VAL A 6 -14.62 -4.46 -13.90
N ASP A 7 -13.29 -4.32 -13.80
CA ASP A 7 -12.54 -3.29 -14.52
C ASP A 7 -12.87 -3.26 -16.03
N LYS A 8 -13.07 -4.43 -16.63
CA LYS A 8 -13.34 -4.59 -18.07
C LYS A 8 -14.78 -5.01 -18.38
N GLU A 9 -15.65 -5.07 -17.38
CA GLU A 9 -17.01 -5.62 -17.51
C GLU A 9 -18.05 -4.50 -17.57
N ARG A 10 -18.90 -4.47 -18.61
CA ARG A 10 -19.92 -3.42 -18.83
C ARG A 10 -21.15 -3.58 -17.93
N VAL A 11 -20.94 -3.59 -16.62
CA VAL A 11 -21.98 -3.91 -15.62
C VAL A 11 -22.44 -2.68 -14.83
N LEU A 12 -21.90 -1.50 -15.15
CA LEU A 12 -22.21 -0.22 -14.50
C LEU A 12 -23.02 0.68 -15.44
N ARG A 13 -24.28 0.30 -15.70
CA ARG A 13 -25.19 0.99 -16.63
C ARG A 13 -24.57 1.19 -18.02
N GLY A 14 -23.96 0.13 -18.56
CA GLY A 14 -23.29 0.12 -19.86
C GLY A 14 -21.81 0.51 -19.83
N ARG A 15 -21.28 1.00 -18.70
CA ARG A 15 -19.86 1.31 -18.53
C ARG A 15 -19.09 0.22 -17.80
N THR A 16 -17.78 0.16 -18.04
CA THR A 16 -16.83 -0.65 -17.27
C THR A 16 -16.34 0.05 -16.00
N GLY A 17 -15.71 -0.68 -15.08
CA GLY A 17 -15.10 -0.07 -13.90
C GLY A 17 -14.08 1.01 -14.25
N VAL A 18 -13.19 0.74 -15.22
CA VAL A 18 -12.15 1.70 -15.61
C VAL A 18 -12.69 2.92 -16.36
N GLU A 19 -13.76 2.75 -17.14
CA GLU A 19 -14.45 3.88 -17.77
C GLU A 19 -15.04 4.83 -16.73
N VAL A 20 -15.64 4.29 -15.65
CA VAL A 20 -16.20 5.11 -14.57
C VAL A 20 -15.10 5.91 -13.86
N TYR A 21 -13.94 5.31 -13.59
CA TYR A 21 -12.81 6.05 -13.00
C TYR A 21 -12.32 7.17 -13.92
N PHE A 22 -12.14 6.86 -15.19
CA PHE A 22 -11.62 7.84 -16.15
C PHE A 22 -12.59 9.00 -16.35
N ASP A 23 -13.88 8.74 -16.49
CA ASP A 23 -14.91 9.79 -16.57
C ASP A 23 -14.85 10.73 -15.35
N TYR A 24 -14.68 10.16 -14.14
CA TYR A 24 -14.57 10.94 -12.91
C TYR A 24 -13.30 11.79 -12.88
N MET A 25 -12.14 11.19 -13.19
CA MET A 25 -10.85 11.89 -13.24
C MET A 25 -10.88 13.03 -14.26
N ARG A 26 -11.43 12.79 -15.46
CA ARG A 26 -11.59 13.82 -16.49
C ARG A 26 -12.53 14.94 -16.03
N SER A 27 -13.66 14.61 -15.42
CA SER A 27 -14.58 15.61 -14.87
C SER A 27 -13.89 16.47 -13.81
N PHE A 28 -13.09 15.88 -12.93
CA PHE A 28 -12.31 16.59 -11.92
C PHE A 28 -11.27 17.52 -12.55
N ARG A 29 -10.51 17.06 -13.56
CA ARG A 29 -9.52 17.90 -14.27
C ARG A 29 -10.15 19.11 -14.94
N VAL A 30 -11.35 18.95 -15.51
CA VAL A 30 -12.07 20.03 -16.20
C VAL A 30 -12.66 21.02 -15.20
N GLU A 31 -13.35 20.53 -14.16
CA GLU A 31 -14.00 21.38 -13.17
C GLU A 31 -12.99 22.24 -12.40
N PHE A 32 -11.84 21.65 -12.03
CA PHE A 32 -10.80 22.33 -11.26
C PHE A 32 -9.65 22.84 -12.12
N HIS A 33 -9.87 23.09 -13.42
CA HIS A 33 -8.84 23.46 -14.38
C HIS A 33 -7.92 24.58 -13.90
N GLU A 34 -8.49 25.67 -13.38
CA GLU A 34 -7.72 26.83 -12.88
C GLU A 34 -6.74 26.44 -11.78
N PHE A 35 -7.12 25.55 -10.85
CA PHE A 35 -6.22 25.09 -9.77
C PHE A 35 -5.06 24.22 -10.25
N PHE A 36 -5.21 23.57 -11.42
CA PHE A 36 -4.09 22.85 -12.05
C PHE A 36 -3.14 23.83 -12.74
N GLU A 37 -3.66 24.80 -13.48
CA GLU A 37 -2.84 25.81 -14.18
C GLU A 37 -2.08 26.70 -13.20
N ASP A 38 -2.71 27.07 -12.08
CA ASP A 38 -2.09 27.86 -11.00
C ASP A 38 -1.11 27.04 -10.14
N GLY A 39 -1.01 25.73 -10.36
CA GLY A 39 -0.14 24.83 -9.60
C GLY A 39 -0.61 24.56 -8.16
N VAL A 40 -1.84 24.94 -7.80
CA VAL A 40 -2.45 24.67 -6.48
C VAL A 40 -2.63 23.16 -6.28
N ILE A 41 -3.10 22.46 -7.32
CA ILE A 41 -3.15 20.99 -7.33
C ILE A 41 -1.86 20.48 -7.96
N SER A 42 -0.90 20.11 -7.11
CA SER A 42 0.43 19.64 -7.53
C SER A 42 0.53 18.11 -7.65
N MET A 43 -0.37 17.36 -6.99
CA MET A 43 -0.36 15.90 -6.98
C MET A 43 -1.77 15.32 -6.89
N ILE A 44 -2.02 14.24 -7.64
CA ILE A 44 -3.23 13.41 -7.55
C ILE A 44 -2.88 12.03 -7.01
N VAL A 45 -3.37 11.71 -5.81
CA VAL A 45 -3.28 10.35 -5.26
C VAL A 45 -4.48 9.53 -5.76
N VAL A 46 -4.22 8.60 -6.66
CA VAL A 46 -5.26 7.77 -7.30
C VAL A 46 -5.61 6.61 -6.37
N GLY A 47 -6.88 6.55 -5.95
CA GLY A 47 -7.37 5.46 -5.11
C GLY A 47 -7.53 4.16 -5.90
N LEU A 48 -6.85 3.09 -5.48
CA LEU A 48 -6.79 1.80 -6.19
C LEU A 48 -7.46 0.64 -5.42
N GLY A 49 -8.22 0.94 -4.38
CA GLY A 49 -8.83 -0.09 -3.54
C GLY A 49 -9.37 0.43 -2.22
N PRO A 50 -9.55 -0.46 -1.22
CA PRO A 50 -10.01 -0.10 0.11
C PRO A 50 -9.12 0.97 0.73
N ARG A 51 -9.73 2.03 1.29
CA ARG A 51 -9.00 3.21 1.83
C ARG A 51 -8.11 3.93 0.79
N GLY A 52 -8.36 3.71 -0.50
CA GLY A 52 -7.53 4.25 -1.60
C GLY A 52 -6.24 3.47 -1.84
N GLU A 53 -5.97 2.41 -1.09
CA GLU A 53 -4.74 1.62 -1.18
C GLU A 53 -4.83 0.57 -2.31
N LEU A 54 -3.72 0.34 -3.01
CA LEU A 54 -3.58 -0.76 -3.96
C LEU A 54 -3.48 -2.09 -3.20
N ARG A 55 -4.63 -2.66 -2.82
CA ARG A 55 -4.72 -3.97 -2.16
C ARG A 55 -6.13 -4.55 -2.24
N TYR A 56 -6.24 -5.82 -1.87
CA TYR A 56 -7.52 -6.45 -1.57
C TYR A 56 -8.03 -6.11 -0.16
N PRO A 57 -9.36 -6.11 0.09
CA PRO A 57 -9.95 -5.90 1.42
C PRO A 57 -9.82 -7.14 2.32
N CYS A 58 -8.61 -7.65 2.54
CA CYS A 58 -8.38 -8.94 3.23
C CYS A 58 -8.60 -8.92 4.76
N ASN A 59 -8.64 -7.74 5.38
CA ASN A 59 -8.72 -7.55 6.82
C ASN A 59 -9.87 -6.61 7.28
N PRO A 60 -11.13 -6.89 6.89
CA PRO A 60 -12.26 -6.02 7.19
C PRO A 60 -12.74 -6.18 8.64
N VAL A 61 -12.48 -5.17 9.49
CA VAL A 61 -12.93 -5.13 10.90
C VAL A 61 -14.44 -5.34 11.04
N LYS A 62 -15.22 -4.83 10.08
CA LYS A 62 -16.69 -4.97 10.02
C LYS A 62 -17.16 -6.42 9.81
N HIS A 63 -16.33 -7.28 9.23
CA HIS A 63 -16.63 -8.70 9.04
C HIS A 63 -15.91 -9.59 10.06
N GLY A 64 -15.49 -9.03 11.20
CA GLY A 64 -14.98 -9.80 12.33
C GLY A 64 -13.47 -10.03 12.34
N TRP A 65 -12.72 -9.51 11.35
CA TRP A 65 -11.26 -9.53 11.42
C TRP A 65 -10.75 -8.73 12.62
N ARG A 66 -9.73 -9.27 13.30
CA ARG A 66 -9.03 -8.66 14.43
C ARG A 66 -7.53 -8.80 14.23
N TYR A 67 -6.78 -7.75 14.56
CA TYR A 67 -5.33 -7.83 14.55
C TYR A 67 -4.85 -8.87 15.58
N PRO A 68 -3.84 -9.72 15.28
CA PRO A 68 -3.06 -9.79 14.03
C PRO A 68 -3.52 -10.90 13.06
N GLY A 69 -4.81 -11.19 12.87
CA GLY A 69 -5.27 -12.26 11.99
C GLY A 69 -4.71 -12.21 10.55
N ILE A 70 -4.47 -13.37 9.93
CA ILE A 70 -3.90 -13.49 8.57
C ILE A 70 -4.76 -12.86 7.46
N GLY A 71 -6.05 -12.64 7.70
CA GLY A 71 -6.99 -12.18 6.68
C GLY A 71 -7.47 -13.31 5.74
N GLU A 72 -8.22 -12.96 4.70
CA GLU A 72 -8.69 -13.94 3.70
C GLU A 72 -8.52 -13.42 2.27
N PHE A 73 -8.31 -14.33 1.32
CA PHE A 73 -8.31 -14.00 -0.11
C PHE A 73 -9.67 -13.45 -0.56
N GLN A 74 -9.67 -12.36 -1.32
CA GLN A 74 -10.89 -11.63 -1.72
C GLN A 74 -11.13 -11.75 -3.23
N CYS A 75 -11.29 -12.98 -3.71
CA CYS A 75 -11.37 -13.30 -5.14
C CYS A 75 -12.56 -14.20 -5.54
N TYR A 76 -13.59 -14.27 -4.69
CA TYR A 76 -14.70 -15.20 -4.85
C TYR A 76 -15.90 -14.63 -5.61
N ASP A 77 -15.82 -13.40 -6.11
CA ASP A 77 -16.86 -12.89 -7.01
C ASP A 77 -16.80 -13.59 -8.37
N ARG A 78 -17.94 -13.60 -9.07
CA ARG A 78 -18.10 -14.33 -10.33
C ARG A 78 -17.09 -13.93 -11.43
N TYR A 79 -16.58 -12.70 -11.42
CA TYR A 79 -15.67 -12.22 -12.46
C TYR A 79 -14.24 -12.67 -12.18
N MET A 80 -13.81 -12.57 -10.91
CA MET A 80 -12.52 -13.10 -10.45
C MET A 80 -12.46 -14.62 -10.62
N LEU A 81 -13.51 -15.35 -10.26
CA LEU A 81 -13.58 -16.80 -10.46
C LEU A 81 -13.47 -17.18 -11.95
N LYS A 82 -14.13 -16.44 -12.84
CA LYS A 82 -14.01 -16.64 -14.30
C LYS A 82 -12.59 -16.36 -14.80
N SER A 83 -11.94 -15.32 -14.27
CA SER A 83 -10.53 -15.00 -14.56
C SER A 83 -9.59 -16.12 -14.10
N LEU A 84 -9.79 -16.62 -12.87
CA LEU A 84 -9.02 -17.72 -12.31
C LEU A 84 -9.19 -19.01 -13.12
N GLN A 85 -10.43 -19.33 -13.51
CA GLN A 85 -10.73 -20.48 -14.36
C GLN A 85 -9.95 -20.41 -15.68
N LYS A 86 -10.00 -19.27 -16.37
CA LYS A 86 -9.24 -19.07 -17.61
C LYS A 86 -7.73 -19.22 -17.39
N ALA A 87 -7.20 -18.67 -16.30
CA ALA A 87 -5.78 -18.82 -15.97
C ALA A 87 -5.38 -20.28 -15.71
N ALA A 88 -6.24 -21.05 -15.04
CA ALA A 88 -6.03 -22.46 -14.75
C ALA A 88 -6.08 -23.33 -16.02
N GLU A 89 -7.03 -23.05 -16.93
CA GLU A 89 -7.15 -23.70 -18.23
C GLU A 89 -5.91 -23.45 -19.11
N ILE A 90 -5.45 -22.19 -19.20
CA ILE A 90 -4.23 -21.83 -19.95
C ILE A 90 -3.00 -22.57 -19.40
N ARG A 91 -2.94 -22.77 -18.08
CA ARG A 91 -1.84 -23.49 -17.44
C ARG A 91 -1.88 -25.00 -17.68
N GLY A 92 -2.99 -25.54 -18.16
CA GLY A 92 -3.23 -26.98 -18.34
C GLY A 92 -3.71 -27.70 -17.07
N HIS A 93 -4.16 -26.95 -16.06
CA HIS A 93 -4.56 -27.48 -14.75
C HIS A 93 -5.92 -26.91 -14.34
N SER A 94 -7.00 -27.21 -15.08
CA SER A 94 -8.34 -26.67 -14.81
C SER A 94 -8.85 -26.95 -13.39
N PHE A 95 -8.38 -28.01 -12.74
CA PHE A 95 -8.69 -28.30 -11.34
C PHE A 95 -8.08 -27.29 -10.34
N TRP A 96 -7.19 -26.37 -10.78
CA TRP A 96 -6.69 -25.25 -9.97
C TRP A 96 -7.58 -24.00 -10.02
N ALA A 97 -8.74 -24.07 -10.70
CA ALA A 97 -9.68 -22.95 -10.86
C ALA A 97 -10.48 -22.59 -9.59
N ARG A 98 -9.83 -22.56 -8.42
CA ARG A 98 -10.44 -22.24 -7.12
C ARG A 98 -9.43 -21.61 -6.17
N GLY A 99 -9.92 -20.92 -5.13
CA GLY A 99 -9.08 -20.45 -4.02
C GLY A 99 -8.63 -21.60 -3.11
N PRO A 100 -7.58 -21.40 -2.29
CA PRO A 100 -7.04 -22.44 -1.41
C PRO A 100 -8.03 -22.78 -0.29
N GLU A 101 -8.34 -24.08 -0.15
CA GLU A 101 -9.32 -24.59 0.82
C GLU A 101 -8.77 -24.65 2.26
N ASN A 102 -7.45 -24.71 2.42
CA ASN A 102 -6.74 -24.84 3.68
C ASN A 102 -6.06 -23.53 4.14
N ALA A 103 -6.54 -22.38 3.66
CA ALA A 103 -6.04 -21.05 4.01
C ALA A 103 -6.54 -20.52 5.36
N GLY A 104 -7.41 -21.25 6.06
CA GLY A 104 -7.97 -20.81 7.33
C GLY A 104 -9.02 -19.70 7.15
N SER A 105 -9.15 -18.83 8.15
CA SER A 105 -10.11 -17.74 8.20
C SER A 105 -9.45 -16.42 8.61
N TYR A 106 -10.19 -15.31 8.59
CA TYR A 106 -9.69 -13.97 8.91
C TYR A 106 -8.76 -13.90 10.13
N ASN A 107 -9.10 -14.62 11.21
CA ASN A 107 -8.41 -14.53 12.50
C ASN A 107 -7.45 -15.71 12.78
N SER A 108 -7.27 -16.62 11.82
CA SER A 108 -6.29 -17.70 11.95
C SER A 108 -4.87 -17.14 12.03
N ARG A 109 -3.95 -17.93 12.60
CA ARG A 109 -2.50 -17.69 12.58
C ARG A 109 -1.85 -18.55 11.48
N PRO A 110 -0.71 -18.16 10.88
CA PRO A 110 -0.12 -18.90 9.77
C PRO A 110 0.10 -20.39 10.07
N HIS A 111 0.63 -20.70 11.25
CA HIS A 111 0.92 -22.07 11.71
C HIS A 111 -0.32 -22.93 11.96
N GLU A 112 -1.51 -22.35 12.05
CA GLU A 112 -2.78 -23.07 12.21
C GLU A 112 -3.38 -23.51 10.87
N THR A 113 -2.79 -23.09 9.75
CA THR A 113 -3.33 -23.32 8.40
C THR A 113 -2.44 -24.26 7.61
N GLY A 114 -3.02 -25.10 6.75
CA GLY A 114 -2.23 -25.93 5.84
C GLY A 114 -1.60 -25.13 4.70
N PHE A 115 -2.17 -23.98 4.35
CA PHE A 115 -1.66 -23.15 3.27
C PHE A 115 -0.46 -22.29 3.69
N PHE A 116 -0.52 -21.62 4.85
CA PHE A 116 0.47 -20.60 5.25
C PHE A 116 1.50 -21.06 6.28
N CYS A 117 1.40 -22.28 6.81
CA CYS A 117 2.40 -22.80 7.75
C CYS A 117 3.77 -22.96 7.06
N ASP A 118 4.82 -23.16 7.87
CA ASP A 118 6.16 -23.40 7.33
C ASP A 118 6.17 -24.69 6.50
N GLY A 119 6.60 -24.58 5.23
CA GLY A 119 6.52 -25.67 4.25
C GLY A 119 5.11 -25.95 3.70
N GLY A 120 4.13 -25.08 3.98
CA GLY A 120 2.75 -25.20 3.52
C GLY A 120 2.54 -24.97 2.02
N ASP A 121 1.29 -25.11 1.58
CA ASP A 121 0.93 -25.13 0.16
C ASP A 121 1.21 -23.81 -0.59
N TYR A 122 1.42 -22.69 0.11
CA TYR A 122 1.75 -21.38 -0.49
C TYR A 122 2.98 -21.45 -1.42
N ASP A 123 3.98 -22.27 -1.06
CA ASP A 123 5.17 -22.54 -1.87
C ASP A 123 5.09 -23.87 -2.64
N GLY A 124 3.89 -24.46 -2.74
CA GLY A 124 3.60 -25.57 -3.63
C GLY A 124 3.36 -25.12 -5.08
N TYR A 125 3.23 -26.07 -6.01
CA TYR A 125 2.92 -25.75 -7.41
C TYR A 125 1.61 -24.97 -7.57
N TYR A 126 0.57 -25.39 -6.84
CA TYR A 126 -0.72 -24.72 -6.83
C TYR A 126 -0.65 -23.35 -6.15
N GLY A 127 -0.04 -23.25 -4.96
CA GLY A 127 0.10 -21.97 -4.24
C GLY A 127 0.84 -20.92 -5.06
N ARG A 128 1.98 -21.27 -5.67
CA ARG A 128 2.71 -20.36 -6.56
C ARG A 128 1.90 -19.91 -7.77
N PHE A 129 1.09 -20.80 -8.35
CA PHE A 129 0.17 -20.44 -9.43
C PHE A 129 -0.89 -19.45 -8.94
N PHE A 130 -1.58 -19.78 -7.85
CA PHE A 130 -2.68 -19.00 -7.32
C PHE A 130 -2.22 -17.60 -6.86
N LEU A 131 -1.14 -17.53 -6.08
CA LEU A 131 -0.58 -16.28 -5.58
C LEU A 131 -0.03 -15.40 -6.70
N LYS A 132 0.56 -16.00 -7.75
CA LYS A 132 0.97 -15.25 -8.95
C LYS A 132 -0.24 -14.66 -9.67
N TRP A 133 -1.31 -15.43 -9.88
CA TRP A 133 -2.53 -14.92 -10.49
C TRP A 133 -3.17 -13.80 -9.65
N TYR A 134 -3.29 -14.00 -8.34
CA TYR A 134 -3.95 -13.08 -7.42
C TYR A 134 -3.21 -11.74 -7.32
N SER A 135 -1.89 -11.77 -7.15
CA SER A 135 -1.04 -10.56 -7.11
C SER A 135 -0.93 -9.87 -8.47
N GLN A 136 -0.82 -10.63 -9.58
CA GLN A 136 -0.83 -10.05 -10.92
C GLN A 136 -2.14 -9.32 -11.22
N GLY A 137 -3.28 -9.84 -10.75
CA GLY A 137 -4.57 -9.16 -10.90
C GLY A 137 -4.58 -7.77 -10.27
N LEU A 138 -3.89 -7.59 -9.14
CA LEU A 138 -3.73 -6.31 -8.46
C LEU A 138 -2.80 -5.36 -9.25
N VAL A 139 -1.65 -5.87 -9.73
CA VAL A 139 -0.72 -5.09 -10.58
C VAL A 139 -1.41 -4.63 -11.87
N ASP A 140 -2.15 -5.52 -12.52
CA ASP A 140 -2.86 -5.21 -13.77
C ASP A 140 -4.00 -4.20 -13.54
N HIS A 141 -4.63 -4.22 -12.36
CA HIS A 141 -5.61 -3.20 -11.96
C HIS A 141 -4.95 -1.83 -11.85
N GLY A 142 -3.85 -1.73 -11.08
CA GLY A 142 -3.08 -0.51 -10.96
C GLY A 142 -2.62 0.04 -12.31
N ASP A 143 -2.09 -0.83 -13.18
CA ASP A 143 -1.60 -0.47 -14.52
C ASP A 143 -2.71 0.18 -15.38
N ARG A 144 -3.91 -0.39 -15.39
CA ARG A 144 -5.05 0.16 -16.15
C ARG A 144 -5.50 1.51 -15.63
N VAL A 145 -5.68 1.63 -14.32
CA VAL A 145 -6.22 2.86 -13.72
C VAL A 145 -5.21 4.00 -13.81
N LEU A 146 -3.93 3.73 -13.53
CA LEU A 146 -2.88 4.74 -13.61
C LEU A 146 -2.59 5.16 -15.06
N SER A 147 -2.72 4.26 -16.03
CA SER A 147 -2.65 4.64 -17.45
C SER A 147 -3.71 5.68 -17.81
N LEU A 148 -4.94 5.51 -17.33
CA LEU A 148 -6.04 6.47 -17.54
C LEU A 148 -5.86 7.75 -16.72
N ALA A 149 -5.33 7.65 -15.50
CA ALA A 149 -5.01 8.81 -14.67
C ALA A 149 -3.94 9.69 -15.32
N LYS A 150 -2.89 9.08 -15.89
CA LYS A 150 -1.84 9.77 -16.63
C LYS A 150 -2.39 10.56 -17.82
N LEU A 151 -3.38 10.01 -18.52
CA LEU A 151 -4.05 10.71 -19.62
C LEU A 151 -4.95 11.85 -19.11
N ALA A 152 -5.66 11.65 -18.00
CA ALA A 152 -6.57 12.66 -17.44
C ALA A 152 -5.84 13.84 -16.79
N PHE A 153 -4.65 13.61 -16.23
CA PHE A 153 -3.88 14.59 -15.46
C PHE A 153 -2.50 14.86 -16.08
N GLU A 154 -2.45 14.94 -17.42
CA GLU A 154 -1.20 15.25 -18.12
C GLU A 154 -0.54 16.53 -17.56
N GLY A 155 0.75 16.44 -17.24
CA GLY A 155 1.52 17.52 -16.62
C GLY A 155 1.44 17.58 -15.09
N THR A 156 0.54 16.83 -14.44
CA THR A 156 0.43 16.77 -12.97
C THR A 156 1.00 15.46 -12.43
N CYS A 157 1.67 15.52 -11.26
CA CYS A 157 2.18 14.32 -10.61
C CYS A 157 1.02 13.41 -10.18
N ILE A 158 1.10 12.12 -10.50
CA ILE A 158 0.16 11.11 -10.00
C ILE A 158 0.87 10.20 -9.01
N ALA A 159 0.15 9.72 -8.01
CA ALA A 159 0.68 8.81 -6.99
C ALA A 159 -0.31 7.68 -6.69
N ALA A 160 0.22 6.56 -6.22
CA ALA A 160 -0.57 5.43 -5.75
C ALA A 160 -0.23 5.12 -4.29
N LYS A 161 -1.25 4.85 -3.46
CA LYS A 161 -1.05 4.48 -2.06
C LYS A 161 -0.84 2.98 -1.91
N LEU A 162 0.17 2.58 -1.15
CA LEU A 162 0.45 1.19 -0.80
C LEU A 162 0.30 0.98 0.72
N SER A 163 -0.39 -0.08 1.12
CA SER A 163 -0.62 -0.39 2.54
C SER A 163 0.58 -1.10 3.16
N GLY A 164 1.01 -0.67 4.35
CA GLY A 164 2.01 -1.36 5.17
C GLY A 164 1.41 -2.53 5.95
N ILE A 165 1.47 -3.74 5.40
CA ILE A 165 0.97 -4.97 6.06
C ILE A 165 2.13 -5.64 6.78
N HIS A 166 2.40 -5.20 8.02
CA HIS A 166 3.63 -5.54 8.74
C HIS A 166 3.51 -6.78 9.65
N TRP A 167 2.31 -7.26 9.96
CA TRP A 167 2.13 -8.45 10.81
C TRP A 167 2.33 -9.74 10.00
N TRP A 168 2.84 -10.78 10.66
CA TRP A 168 3.36 -12.01 10.05
C TRP A 168 4.53 -11.84 9.08
N TYR A 169 5.11 -10.64 8.95
CA TYR A 169 6.25 -10.39 8.08
C TYR A 169 7.49 -11.24 8.45
N LYS A 170 7.64 -11.63 9.72
CA LYS A 170 8.73 -12.52 10.16
C LYS A 170 8.45 -14.02 9.95
N THR A 171 7.31 -14.39 9.37
CA THR A 171 7.02 -15.79 9.00
C THR A 171 7.52 -16.09 7.60
N ALA A 172 7.76 -17.35 7.24
CA ALA A 172 8.21 -17.69 5.88
C ALA A 172 7.18 -17.32 4.80
N SER A 173 5.88 -17.45 5.12
CA SER A 173 4.79 -17.22 4.19
C SER A 173 4.34 -15.77 4.05
N HIS A 174 4.63 -14.90 5.02
CA HIS A 174 4.15 -13.50 5.02
C HIS A 174 2.61 -13.44 4.82
N ALA A 175 1.87 -14.32 5.51
CA ALA A 175 0.47 -14.63 5.20
C ALA A 175 -0.46 -13.42 4.99
N ALA A 176 -0.33 -12.37 5.80
CA ALA A 176 -1.15 -11.17 5.67
C ALA A 176 -0.85 -10.36 4.39
N GLU A 177 0.40 -10.32 3.96
CA GLU A 177 0.79 -9.71 2.68
C GLU A 177 0.19 -10.49 1.51
N LEU A 178 0.27 -11.82 1.57
CA LEU A 178 -0.30 -12.71 0.54
C LEU A 178 -1.81 -12.50 0.38
N THR A 179 -2.57 -12.45 1.47
CA THR A 179 -4.02 -12.22 1.41
C THR A 179 -4.37 -10.79 0.95
N ALA A 180 -3.52 -9.81 1.28
CA ALA A 180 -3.63 -8.43 0.78
C ALA A 180 -3.32 -8.28 -0.72
N GLY A 181 -2.69 -9.29 -1.33
CA GLY A 181 -2.34 -9.34 -2.75
C GLY A 181 -0.89 -9.03 -3.05
N TYR A 182 -0.05 -8.82 -2.03
CA TYR A 182 1.39 -8.66 -2.20
C TYR A 182 2.02 -10.05 -2.13
N TYR A 183 2.53 -10.53 -3.27
CA TYR A 183 3.19 -11.84 -3.30
C TYR A 183 4.65 -11.73 -2.83
N ASN A 184 4.80 -11.28 -1.58
CA ASN A 184 6.04 -11.21 -0.83
C ASN A 184 6.16 -12.47 0.03
N SER A 185 7.36 -13.03 0.13
CA SER A 185 7.69 -14.15 1.01
C SER A 185 9.17 -14.08 1.37
N CYS A 186 9.64 -14.92 2.28
CA CYS A 186 11.05 -14.90 2.71
C CYS A 186 12.06 -15.13 1.57
N ASN A 187 11.62 -15.68 0.44
CA ASN A 187 12.42 -15.99 -0.75
C ASN A 187 12.01 -15.19 -2.00
N ARG A 188 11.13 -14.19 -1.89
CA ARG A 188 10.60 -13.46 -3.03
C ARG A 188 10.23 -12.02 -2.67
N ASP A 189 10.76 -11.07 -3.42
CA ASP A 189 10.29 -9.68 -3.39
C ASP A 189 8.92 -9.54 -4.08
N GLY A 190 7.89 -9.23 -3.26
CA GLY A 190 6.52 -9.00 -3.72
C GLY A 190 6.23 -7.59 -4.24
N TYR A 191 7.15 -6.64 -4.04
CA TYR A 191 6.95 -5.22 -4.35
C TYR A 191 7.55 -4.82 -5.69
N ALA A 192 8.57 -5.53 -6.18
CA ALA A 192 9.25 -5.23 -7.44
C ALA A 192 8.29 -5.04 -8.64
N ALA A 193 7.27 -5.90 -8.79
CA ALA A 193 6.30 -5.80 -9.88
C ALA A 193 5.40 -4.56 -9.77
N ILE A 194 5.06 -4.15 -8.54
CA ILE A 194 4.31 -2.92 -8.28
C ILE A 194 5.18 -1.71 -8.64
N MET A 195 6.44 -1.68 -8.20
CA MET A 195 7.36 -0.59 -8.53
C MET A 195 7.57 -0.47 -10.04
N ALA A 196 7.80 -1.58 -10.74
CA ALA A 196 7.93 -1.57 -12.20
C ALA A 196 6.67 -1.01 -12.90
N MET A 197 5.47 -1.32 -12.38
CA MET A 197 4.22 -0.77 -12.87
C MET A 197 4.10 0.74 -12.60
N LEU A 198 4.41 1.21 -11.39
CA LEU A 198 4.39 2.64 -11.05
C LEU A 198 5.39 3.45 -11.90
N LYS A 199 6.62 2.93 -12.07
CA LYS A 199 7.65 3.54 -12.91
C LYS A 199 7.18 3.75 -14.35
N ARG A 200 6.50 2.76 -14.94
CA ARG A 200 5.96 2.84 -16.31
C ARG A 200 5.01 4.04 -16.50
N HIS A 201 4.26 4.38 -15.46
CA HIS A 201 3.29 5.47 -15.48
C HIS A 201 3.88 6.80 -14.96
N GLY A 202 5.14 6.82 -14.51
CA GLY A 202 5.72 7.98 -13.85
C GLY A 202 5.02 8.33 -12.53
N ALA A 203 4.39 7.34 -11.90
CA ALA A 203 3.64 7.53 -10.67
C ALA A 203 4.56 7.45 -9.45
N ALA A 204 4.38 8.37 -8.50
CA ALA A 204 4.98 8.27 -7.18
C ALA A 204 4.32 7.18 -6.33
N ILE A 205 5.00 6.72 -5.30
CA ILE A 205 4.41 5.86 -4.28
C ILE A 205 4.12 6.67 -3.01
N CYS A 206 2.90 6.53 -2.47
CA CYS A 206 2.56 6.98 -1.14
C CYS A 206 2.61 5.78 -0.19
N PHE A 207 3.59 5.76 0.72
CA PHE A 207 3.74 4.66 1.69
C PHE A 207 3.84 5.20 3.11
N THR A 208 2.97 4.71 4.00
CA THR A 208 2.95 5.10 5.41
C THR A 208 4.07 4.38 6.14
N CYS A 209 5.02 5.11 6.71
CA CYS A 209 6.06 4.54 7.57
C CYS A 209 5.46 4.27 8.96
N SER A 210 5.52 3.03 9.43
CA SER A 210 4.96 2.66 10.73
C SER A 210 5.90 3.04 11.86
N GLN A 211 5.47 3.95 12.73
CA GLN A 211 6.19 4.42 13.92
C GLN A 211 6.09 3.42 15.11
N MET A 212 5.85 2.14 14.85
CA MET A 212 5.57 1.15 15.89
C MET A 212 6.71 0.95 16.90
N SER A 213 7.95 1.30 16.54
CA SER A 213 9.10 1.34 17.47
C SER A 213 8.95 2.39 18.59
N MET A 214 8.04 3.36 18.43
CA MET A 214 7.71 4.41 19.40
C MET A 214 6.49 4.11 20.27
N VAL A 215 5.78 3.01 20.00
CA VAL A 215 4.63 2.60 20.82
C VAL A 215 5.14 1.76 21.98
N ASP A 216 4.77 2.17 23.20
CA ASP A 216 5.19 1.59 24.47
C ASP A 216 5.23 0.05 24.45
N HIS A 217 6.22 -0.54 25.12
CA HIS A 217 6.53 -1.99 25.17
C HIS A 217 5.42 -2.85 25.81
N HIS A 218 4.21 -2.32 25.98
CA HIS A 218 3.04 -2.96 26.56
C HIS A 218 2.13 -3.67 25.55
N MET A 219 2.35 -3.50 24.24
CA MET A 219 1.75 -4.34 23.21
C MET A 219 2.67 -5.54 22.98
N ASP A 220 2.26 -6.74 23.39
CA ASP A 220 3.03 -7.97 23.18
C ASP A 220 3.05 -8.35 21.68
N PHE A 221 3.90 -7.67 20.91
CA PHE A 221 4.05 -7.87 19.46
C PHE A 221 4.63 -9.24 19.11
N SER A 222 5.16 -9.97 20.10
CA SER A 222 5.70 -11.32 19.95
C SER A 222 4.71 -12.25 19.24
N GLU A 223 3.43 -12.15 19.60
CA GLU A 223 2.39 -13.00 19.00
C GLU A 223 2.06 -12.66 17.54
N SER A 224 2.39 -11.44 17.08
CA SER A 224 2.07 -10.97 15.72
C SER A 224 3.18 -11.20 14.70
N LEU A 225 4.40 -11.57 15.16
CA LEU A 225 5.60 -11.73 14.32
C LEU A 225 5.77 -10.57 13.32
N ALA A 226 5.49 -9.35 13.78
CA ALA A 226 5.49 -8.16 12.96
C ALA A 226 6.90 -7.59 12.74
N ASP A 227 7.10 -6.96 11.58
CA ASP A 227 8.33 -6.20 11.27
C ASP A 227 8.05 -4.94 10.44
N PRO A 228 7.48 -3.89 11.07
CA PRO A 228 7.18 -2.63 10.39
C PRO A 228 8.42 -1.95 9.80
N GLU A 229 9.57 -2.07 10.45
CA GLU A 229 10.82 -1.43 10.02
C GLU A 229 11.45 -2.19 8.86
N GLY A 230 11.50 -3.53 8.93
CA GLY A 230 11.93 -4.38 7.82
C GLY A 230 11.07 -4.18 6.58
N LEU A 231 9.74 -4.11 6.75
CA LEU A 231 8.82 -3.82 5.66
C LEU A 231 9.06 -2.42 5.06
N THR A 232 9.17 -1.39 5.91
CA THR A 232 9.44 -0.02 5.45
C THR A 232 10.75 0.03 4.67
N TRP A 233 11.80 -0.61 5.19
CA TRP A 233 13.08 -0.70 4.50
C TRP A 233 12.95 -1.38 3.13
N GLN A 234 12.23 -2.50 3.03
CA GLN A 234 12.04 -3.22 1.76
C GLN A 234 11.32 -2.35 0.72
N VAL A 235 10.20 -1.74 1.10
CA VAL A 235 9.37 -0.94 0.17
C VAL A 235 10.10 0.32 -0.30
N LEU A 236 10.76 1.03 0.61
CA LEU A 236 11.49 2.25 0.27
C LEU A 236 12.67 1.97 -0.67
N ASN A 237 13.46 0.93 -0.39
CA ASN A 237 14.56 0.57 -1.27
C ASN A 237 14.07 0.08 -2.63
N ALA A 238 12.99 -0.71 -2.69
CA ALA A 238 12.40 -1.11 -3.96
C ALA A 238 11.93 0.10 -4.81
N ALA A 239 11.39 1.13 -4.16
CA ALA A 239 10.97 2.36 -4.85
C ALA A 239 12.19 3.19 -5.34
N TRP A 240 13.18 3.40 -4.48
CA TRP A 240 14.38 4.18 -4.82
C TRP A 240 15.25 3.50 -5.88
N ASP A 241 15.44 2.18 -5.81
CA ASP A 241 16.17 1.40 -6.82
C ASP A 241 15.42 1.41 -8.16
N ALA A 242 14.09 1.51 -8.13
CA ALA A 242 13.27 1.74 -9.33
C ALA A 242 13.27 3.21 -9.79
N SER A 243 13.89 4.13 -9.05
CA SER A 243 13.90 5.58 -9.30
C SER A 243 12.51 6.22 -9.27
N ILE A 244 11.67 5.79 -8.32
CA ILE A 244 10.31 6.27 -8.14
C ILE A 244 10.28 7.29 -6.98
N PRO A 245 9.64 8.45 -7.14
CA PRO A 245 9.43 9.39 -6.05
C PRO A 245 8.64 8.75 -4.91
N VAL A 246 9.11 8.93 -3.68
CA VAL A 246 8.42 8.45 -2.48
C VAL A 246 7.75 9.62 -1.78
N ALA A 247 6.45 9.52 -1.58
CA ALA A 247 5.69 10.32 -0.64
C ALA A 247 5.33 9.48 0.58
N SER A 248 5.22 10.12 1.75
CA SER A 248 4.91 9.43 3.00
C SER A 248 3.89 10.19 3.84
N GLU A 249 3.37 9.50 4.83
CA GLU A 249 2.45 9.99 5.86
C GLU A 249 2.78 9.29 7.19
N ASN A 250 2.49 9.96 8.32
CA ASN A 250 2.63 9.33 9.63
C ASN A 250 1.49 8.33 9.88
N SER A 251 1.83 7.22 10.55
CA SER A 251 0.86 6.17 10.91
C SER A 251 0.03 6.51 12.14
N PHE A 252 0.60 7.26 13.09
CA PHE A 252 -0.05 7.65 14.35
C PHE A 252 0.07 9.16 14.58
N PRO A 253 -0.89 9.79 15.28
CA PRO A 253 -0.74 11.16 15.73
C PRO A 253 0.53 11.31 16.58
N CYS A 254 1.36 12.29 16.24
CA CYS A 254 2.63 12.57 16.92
C CYS A 254 2.77 14.07 17.10
N HIS A 255 2.93 14.54 18.33
CA HIS A 255 3.05 15.96 18.66
C HIS A 255 4.35 16.30 19.40
N ASP A 256 5.18 15.29 19.66
CA ASP A 256 6.42 15.42 20.39
C ASP A 256 7.66 15.41 19.49
N ARG A 257 8.77 15.85 20.07
CA ARG A 257 10.06 15.99 19.40
C ARG A 257 10.65 14.65 18.95
N GLU A 258 10.40 13.59 19.70
CA GLU A 258 10.92 12.25 19.43
C GLU A 258 10.28 11.66 18.17
N GLY A 259 8.94 11.68 18.08
CA GLY A 259 8.26 11.16 16.91
C GLY A 259 8.49 12.04 15.66
N TYR A 260 8.62 13.37 15.80
CA TYR A 260 9.04 14.22 14.67
C TYR A 260 10.46 13.92 14.21
N SER A 261 11.39 13.66 15.14
CA SER A 261 12.78 13.29 14.79
C SER A 261 12.85 11.95 14.07
N TYR A 262 12.03 10.98 14.47
CA TYR A 262 11.88 9.72 13.75
C TYR A 262 11.36 9.91 12.33
N LEU A 263 10.32 10.73 12.15
CA LEU A 263 9.78 11.03 10.81
C LEU A 263 10.82 11.72 9.92
N LEU A 264 11.60 12.64 10.50
CA LEU A 264 12.69 13.32 9.79
C LEU A 264 13.79 12.36 9.36
N GLU A 265 14.19 11.42 10.21
CA GLU A 265 15.21 10.42 9.87
C GLU A 265 14.77 9.55 8.70
N LYS A 266 13.49 9.15 8.65
CA LYS A 266 12.95 8.39 7.51
C LYS A 266 12.80 9.25 6.25
N ALA A 267 12.39 10.50 6.40
CA ALA A 267 12.15 11.40 5.28
C ALA A 267 13.45 11.91 4.63
N LYS A 268 14.49 12.12 5.44
CA LYS A 268 15.81 12.57 5.02
C LYS A 268 16.90 11.78 5.78
N PRO A 269 17.14 10.51 5.40
CA PRO A 269 18.16 9.70 6.05
C PRO A 269 19.53 10.37 5.97
N VAL A 270 20.09 10.70 7.14
CA VAL A 270 21.39 11.38 7.22
C VAL A 270 22.49 10.40 6.81
N GLY A 271 23.30 10.80 5.83
CA GLY A 271 24.41 9.97 5.36
C GLY A 271 24.00 8.86 4.39
N ASP A 272 22.80 8.91 3.81
CA ASP A 272 22.46 8.05 2.67
C ASP A 272 23.42 8.34 1.49
N PRO A 273 24.17 7.33 1.00
CA PRO A 273 25.21 7.53 -0.01
C PRO A 273 24.65 7.99 -1.36
N ASP A 274 23.37 7.71 -1.63
CA ASP A 274 22.66 8.05 -2.86
C ASP A 274 21.84 9.34 -2.70
N GLY A 275 21.85 9.97 -1.51
CA GLY A 275 21.07 11.18 -1.21
C GLY A 275 19.55 10.94 -1.26
N ARG A 276 19.10 9.71 -1.00
CA ARG A 276 17.68 9.33 -1.05
C ARG A 276 16.88 10.11 -0.01
N HIS A 277 15.70 10.59 -0.39
CA HIS A 277 14.79 11.33 0.47
C HIS A 277 13.35 11.23 -0.03
N PHE A 278 12.39 11.59 0.82
CA PHE A 278 10.99 11.70 0.41
C PHE A 278 10.77 12.96 -0.41
N SER A 279 10.04 12.83 -1.51
CA SER A 279 9.63 13.94 -2.37
C SER A 279 8.46 14.73 -1.78
N ALA A 280 7.65 14.11 -0.92
CA ALA A 280 6.56 14.77 -0.23
C ALA A 280 6.25 14.07 1.11
N PHE A 281 5.70 14.82 2.06
CA PHE A 281 5.22 14.29 3.33
C PHE A 281 3.85 14.90 3.67
N THR A 282 2.88 14.06 4.02
CA THR A 282 1.54 14.47 4.44
C THR A 282 1.33 14.15 5.90
N TYR A 283 1.20 15.17 6.74
CA TYR A 283 0.90 14.98 8.16
C TYR A 283 -0.58 14.67 8.39
N LEU A 284 -0.86 13.54 9.03
CA LEU A 284 -2.18 13.06 9.43
C LEU A 284 -2.37 13.30 10.93
N ARG A 285 -3.24 14.22 11.35
CA ARG A 285 -4.08 15.13 10.57
C ARG A 285 -4.24 16.43 11.35
N LEU A 286 -4.52 17.52 10.65
CA LEU A 286 -5.02 18.75 11.26
C LEU A 286 -6.17 18.44 12.23
N ASN A 287 -5.97 18.78 13.50
CA ASN A 287 -6.93 18.59 14.57
C ASN A 287 -6.72 19.67 15.65
N PRO A 288 -7.65 19.85 16.61
CA PRO A 288 -7.50 20.85 17.65
C PRO A 288 -6.24 20.68 18.51
N LEU A 289 -5.82 19.44 18.77
CA LEU A 289 -4.63 19.12 19.57
C LEU A 289 -3.34 19.63 18.88
N LEU A 290 -3.22 19.46 17.57
CA LEU A 290 -2.10 20.02 16.78
C LEU A 290 -2.05 21.55 16.86
N MET A 291 -3.20 22.21 16.99
CA MET A 291 -3.32 23.67 17.04
C MET A 291 -3.06 24.24 18.44
N GLU A 292 -2.84 23.40 19.46
CA GLU A 292 -2.39 23.86 20.76
C GLU A 292 -1.00 24.48 20.66
N ARG A 293 -0.77 25.57 21.40
CA ARG A 293 0.44 26.40 21.25
C ARG A 293 1.74 25.59 21.33
N GLN A 294 1.86 24.66 22.27
CA GLN A 294 3.07 23.86 22.44
C GLN A 294 3.29 22.90 21.26
N ASN A 295 2.23 22.20 20.82
CA ASN A 295 2.29 21.24 19.72
C ASN A 295 2.56 21.93 18.38
N LEU A 296 2.00 23.13 18.18
CA LEU A 296 2.21 23.92 16.97
C LEU A 296 3.65 24.43 16.85
N VAL A 297 4.30 24.78 17.97
CA VAL A 297 5.72 25.17 17.98
C VAL A 297 6.61 23.98 17.59
N GLU A 298 6.37 22.79 18.15
CA GLU A 298 7.10 21.58 17.75
C GLU A 298 6.84 21.22 16.28
N PHE A 299 5.60 21.36 15.81
CA PHE A 299 5.25 21.13 14.41
C PHE A 299 5.96 22.14 13.47
N GLU A 300 6.05 23.42 13.86
CA GLU A 300 6.80 24.42 13.09
C GLU A 300 8.27 24.06 12.97
N GLN A 301 8.91 23.60 14.07
CA GLN A 301 10.29 23.13 14.04
C GLN A 301 10.45 21.91 13.12
N PHE A 302 9.52 20.95 13.18
CA PHE A 302 9.48 19.80 12.29
C PHE A 302 9.40 20.24 10.82
N VAL A 303 8.50 21.17 10.47
CA VAL A 303 8.35 21.70 9.10
C VAL A 303 9.63 22.39 8.63
N LYS A 304 10.26 23.22 9.47
CA LYS A 304 11.55 23.87 9.15
C LYS A 304 12.64 22.85 8.83
N ARG A 305 12.78 21.79 9.64
CA ARG A 305 13.74 20.69 9.40
C ARG A 305 13.40 19.91 8.12
N MET A 306 12.11 19.68 7.85
CA MET A 306 11.64 19.07 6.59
C MET A 306 11.97 19.95 5.37
N HIS A 307 12.13 21.26 5.51
CA HIS A 307 12.61 22.17 4.46
C HIS A 307 14.14 22.36 4.45
N GLY A 308 14.87 21.76 5.39
CA GLY A 308 16.33 21.87 5.47
C GLY A 308 16.82 23.16 6.13
N GLU A 309 15.96 23.87 6.85
CA GLU A 309 16.32 25.05 7.62
C GLU A 309 17.05 24.66 8.91
N ALA A 310 18.06 25.45 9.31
CA ALA A 310 18.74 25.28 10.58
C ALA A 310 17.82 25.74 11.72
N VAL A 311 17.47 24.84 12.63
CA VAL A 311 16.72 25.17 13.84
C VAL A 311 17.70 25.41 14.98
N LEU A 312 17.70 26.63 15.54
CA LEU A 312 18.46 26.95 16.75
C LEU A 312 17.82 26.21 17.92
N GLU A 313 18.52 25.20 18.45
CA GLU A 313 18.09 24.53 19.68
C GLU A 313 18.32 25.47 20.86
N TYR A 314 17.24 26.07 21.37
CA TYR A 314 17.31 26.73 22.67
C TYR A 314 17.38 25.64 23.74
N GLN A 315 18.56 25.46 24.33
CA GLN A 315 18.71 24.71 25.57
C GLN A 315 17.94 25.46 26.67
N THR A 316 16.83 24.89 27.12
CA THR A 316 16.18 25.24 28.38
C THR A 316 16.30 24.09 29.35
#